data_AF-A0A7C6TJM4-F1
#
_entry.id   AF-A0A7C6TJM4-F1
#
_cell.length_a   1.000
_cell.length_b   1.000
_cell.length_c   1.000
_cell.angle_alpha   90.00
_cell.angle_beta   90.00
_cell.angle_gamma   90.00
#
_symmetry.space_group_name_H-M   'P 1'
#
loop_
_entity.id
_entity.type
_entity.pdbx_description
1 polymer ?
#
loop_
_entity_poly.entity_id
_entity_poly.type
_entity_poly.pdbx_seq_one_letter_code
_entity_poly.pdbx_strand_id
1 'polypeptide(L)'
;MDTMRAAGAEARARIRAGFDGPTSGMAPGLVQANLISVPAEWAFDVLLFTQRNPKPCPVVDVLEPGQLASALAPGSDIRTDIPGYRIWENGALTGEVTDATEVWEKHPDLVSFLIGCSFTFENGLTEAGIPIRHQEAGRNVPMYRTSKACRPAGRVSGDMVVSMRPIPAAQVAEAVRITDRFPAVHGAPVHIG
;
A
#
# COMPACT_ATOMS: atom_id res chain seq x y z
N MET A 1 19.37 -7.73 10.21
CA MET A 1 18.93 -6.43 9.66
C MET A 1 19.49 -6.20 8.26
N ASP A 2 20.78 -6.47 8.02
CA ASP A 2 21.38 -6.27 6.68
C ASP A 2 20.81 -7.18 5.59
N THR A 3 20.49 -8.44 5.90
CA THR A 3 19.86 -9.38 4.97
C THR A 3 18.44 -8.95 4.55
N MET A 4 17.65 -8.43 5.48
CA MET A 4 16.29 -7.94 5.19
C MET A 4 16.34 -6.67 4.33
N ARG A 5 17.24 -5.72 4.64
CA ARG A 5 17.42 -4.51 3.81
C ARG A 5 17.86 -4.87 2.39
N ALA A 6 18.75 -5.86 2.23
CA ALA A 6 19.18 -6.35 0.93
C ALA A 6 18.01 -6.94 0.12
N ALA A 7 17.16 -7.77 0.74
CA ALA A 7 16.00 -8.35 0.06
C ALA A 7 15.03 -7.28 -0.48
N GLY A 8 14.79 -6.21 0.29
CA GLY A 8 13.97 -5.09 -0.18
C GLY A 8 14.60 -4.32 -1.33
N ALA A 9 15.91 -4.08 -1.28
CA ALA A 9 16.64 -3.44 -2.37
C ALA A 9 16.66 -4.30 -3.65
N GLU A 10 16.85 -5.61 -3.51
CA GLU A 10 16.82 -6.56 -4.63
C GLU A 10 15.43 -6.62 -5.27
N ALA A 11 14.36 -6.66 -4.48
CA ALA A 11 13.00 -6.62 -5.00
C ALA A 11 12.75 -5.36 -5.84
N ARG A 12 13.15 -4.18 -5.35
CA ARG A 12 13.05 -2.91 -6.10
C ARG A 12 13.92 -2.91 -7.35
N ALA A 13 15.14 -3.43 -7.28
CA ALA A 13 16.01 -3.56 -8.45
C ALA A 13 15.41 -4.47 -9.53
N ARG A 14 14.76 -5.58 -9.14
CA ARG A 14 14.03 -6.46 -10.06
C ARG A 14 12.85 -5.77 -10.72
N ILE A 15 12.10 -4.96 -9.97
CA ILE A 15 11.00 -4.13 -10.48
C ILE A 15 11.53 -3.13 -11.50
N ARG A 16 12.57 -2.38 -11.15
CA ARG A 16 13.24 -1.43 -12.03
C ARG A 16 13.79 -2.07 -13.32
N ALA A 17 14.12 -3.36 -13.27
CA ALA A 17 14.54 -4.15 -14.44
C ALA A 17 13.38 -4.69 -15.29
N GLY A 18 12.11 -4.36 -14.96
CA GLY A 18 10.93 -4.66 -15.77
C GLY A 18 9.98 -5.71 -15.18
N PHE A 19 10.08 -6.07 -13.89
CA PHE A 19 9.05 -6.90 -13.27
C PHE A 19 7.76 -6.10 -13.03
N ASP A 20 6.65 -6.56 -13.60
CA ASP A 20 5.33 -5.90 -13.62
C ASP A 20 4.23 -6.71 -12.89
N GLY A 21 4.62 -7.76 -12.17
CA GLY A 21 3.70 -8.66 -11.48
C GLY A 21 3.33 -8.26 -10.04
N PRO A 22 2.49 -9.06 -9.36
CA PRO A 22 2.18 -8.88 -7.94
C PRO A 22 3.42 -8.90 -7.04
N THR A 23 3.48 -8.00 -6.05
CA THR A 23 4.59 -7.90 -5.10
C THR A 23 4.45 -8.76 -3.84
N SER A 24 3.28 -9.40 -3.65
CA SER A 24 3.03 -10.24 -2.47
C SER A 24 4.06 -11.37 -2.41
N GLY A 25 4.70 -11.52 -1.25
CA GLY A 25 5.76 -12.52 -1.03
C GLY A 25 7.13 -12.21 -1.64
N MET A 26 7.33 -11.10 -2.37
CA MET A 26 8.64 -10.79 -3.00
C MET A 26 9.76 -10.51 -2.00
N ALA A 27 9.44 -9.90 -0.86
CA ALA A 27 10.40 -9.57 0.20
C ALA A 27 9.78 -9.87 1.58
N PRO A 28 9.72 -11.14 2.00
CA PRO A 28 9.07 -11.55 3.24
C PRO A 28 9.71 -10.85 4.46
N GLY A 29 8.87 -10.32 5.34
CA GLY A 29 9.26 -9.69 6.60
C GLY A 29 9.49 -8.19 6.48
N LEU A 30 9.41 -7.64 5.27
CA LEU A 30 9.44 -6.19 5.04
C LEU A 30 8.04 -5.63 4.86
N VAL A 31 7.87 -4.40 5.33
CA VAL A 31 6.66 -3.60 5.08
C VAL A 31 6.60 -3.27 3.59
N GLN A 32 5.46 -3.52 2.99
CA GLN A 32 5.09 -2.98 1.67
C GLN A 32 4.14 -1.80 1.87
N ALA A 33 4.11 -0.87 0.93
CA ALA A 33 3.24 0.29 0.98
C ALA A 33 2.50 0.46 -0.35
N ASN A 34 1.30 1.01 -0.26
CA ASN A 34 0.59 1.61 -1.38
C ASN A 34 1.13 3.03 -1.61
N LEU A 35 0.93 3.56 -2.81
CA LEU A 35 1.33 4.91 -3.19
C LEU A 35 0.10 5.72 -3.60
N ILE A 36 0.03 6.96 -3.14
CA ILE A 36 -0.75 8.01 -3.80
C ILE A 36 0.12 9.27 -3.90
N SER A 37 0.19 9.84 -5.10
CA SER A 37 0.91 11.08 -5.35
C SER A 37 -0.05 12.10 -5.92
N VAL A 38 -0.05 13.30 -5.35
CA VAL A 38 -0.96 14.38 -5.72
C VAL A 38 -0.21 15.69 -5.87
N PRO A 39 -0.67 16.64 -6.69
CA PRO A 39 -0.10 17.99 -6.74
C PRO A 39 -0.07 18.64 -5.35
N ALA A 40 0.89 19.52 -5.11
CA ALA A 40 1.11 20.10 -3.77
C ALA A 40 -0.14 20.78 -3.20
N GLU A 41 -0.96 21.38 -4.07
CA GLU A 41 -2.23 22.01 -3.67
C GLU A 41 -3.25 21.02 -3.07
N TRP A 42 -3.18 19.72 -3.38
CA TRP A 42 -4.05 18.67 -2.84
C TRP A 42 -3.46 18.00 -1.60
N ALA A 43 -2.15 18.16 -1.35
CA ALA A 43 -1.43 17.43 -0.33
C ALA A 43 -2.00 17.65 1.08
N PHE A 44 -2.43 18.88 1.42
CA PHE A 44 -3.04 19.16 2.72
C PHE A 44 -4.36 18.41 2.93
N ASP A 45 -5.23 18.39 1.92
CA ASP A 45 -6.52 17.69 2.00
C ASP A 45 -6.30 16.18 2.15
N VAL A 46 -5.35 15.61 1.40
CA VAL A 46 -4.96 14.19 1.50
C VAL A 46 -4.37 13.89 2.89
N LEU A 47 -3.42 14.70 3.37
CA LEU A 47 -2.82 14.51 4.70
C LEU A 47 -3.89 14.55 5.79
N LEU A 48 -4.79 15.54 5.77
CA LEU A 48 -5.89 15.64 6.73
C LEU A 48 -6.88 14.47 6.59
N PHE A 49 -7.14 14.00 5.37
CA PHE A 49 -7.98 12.82 5.13
C PHE A 49 -7.37 11.57 5.76
N THR A 50 -6.07 11.33 5.56
CA THR A 50 -5.38 10.17 6.15
C THR A 50 -5.35 10.25 7.67
N GLN A 51 -5.07 11.43 8.24
CA GLN A 51 -5.09 11.65 9.69
C GLN A 51 -6.48 11.43 10.31
N ARG A 52 -7.56 11.77 9.61
CA ARG A 52 -8.94 11.52 10.05
C ARG A 52 -9.36 10.06 9.89
N ASN A 53 -8.68 9.32 9.02
CA ASN A 53 -8.99 7.93 8.68
C ASN A 53 -7.73 7.04 8.76
N PRO A 54 -7.08 6.94 9.94
CA PRO A 54 -5.78 6.30 10.05
C PRO A 54 -5.82 4.77 9.84
N LYS A 55 -6.99 4.15 10.03
CA LYS A 55 -7.17 2.71 9.82
C LYS A 55 -7.21 2.31 8.33
N PRO A 56 -8.04 2.95 7.48
CA PRO A 56 -7.99 2.70 6.04
C PRO A 56 -6.80 3.36 5.34
N CYS A 57 -6.24 4.45 5.88
CA CYS A 57 -5.13 5.20 5.28
C CYS A 57 -3.95 5.41 6.25
N PRO A 58 -3.29 4.34 6.74
CA PRO A 58 -2.15 4.48 7.64
C PRO A 58 -0.92 4.98 6.88
N VAL A 59 -0.62 6.28 6.96
CA VAL A 59 0.58 6.85 6.31
C VAL A 59 1.83 6.36 7.06
N VAL A 60 2.80 5.83 6.31
CA VAL A 60 4.10 5.37 6.82
C VAL A 60 5.25 6.33 6.47
N ASP A 61 5.12 7.08 5.37
CA ASP A 61 6.07 8.12 4.98
C ASP A 61 5.40 9.13 4.04
N VAL A 62 5.97 10.34 3.97
CA VAL A 62 5.54 11.41 3.04
C VAL A 62 6.78 12.00 2.38
N LEU A 63 6.79 12.01 1.06
CA LEU A 63 7.86 12.60 0.25
C LEU A 63 7.38 13.97 -0.24
N GLU A 64 8.15 15.00 0.10
CA GLU A 64 7.93 16.39 -0.33
C GLU A 64 8.16 16.55 -1.85
N PRO A 65 7.73 17.68 -2.44
CA PRO A 65 8.00 17.96 -3.86
C PRO A 65 9.48 17.82 -4.21
N GLY A 66 9.76 17.11 -5.30
CA GLY A 66 11.11 16.79 -5.75
C GLY A 66 11.83 15.66 -4.99
N GLN A 67 11.25 15.14 -3.90
CA GLN A 67 11.80 13.95 -3.22
C GLN A 67 11.33 12.67 -3.91
N LEU A 68 12.28 11.81 -4.24
CA LEU A 68 12.04 10.56 -4.98
C LEU A 68 12.36 9.31 -4.15
N ALA A 69 13.14 9.46 -3.09
CA ALA A 69 13.55 8.38 -2.21
C ALA A 69 12.87 8.50 -0.84
N SER A 70 12.33 7.39 -0.34
CA SER A 70 11.79 7.33 1.03
C SER A 70 12.92 7.14 2.03
N ALA A 71 12.80 7.77 3.21
CA ALA A 71 13.72 7.54 4.32
C ALA A 71 13.68 6.09 4.83
N LEU A 72 12.55 5.40 4.63
CA LEU A 72 12.37 3.99 4.97
C LEU A 72 13.11 3.04 4.01
N ALA A 73 13.47 3.52 2.82
CA ALA A 73 14.11 2.74 1.78
C ALA A 73 15.23 3.53 1.07
N PRO A 74 16.37 3.80 1.75
CA PRO A 74 17.47 4.56 1.15
C PRO A 74 17.90 3.99 -0.21
N GLY A 75 18.07 4.88 -1.20
CA GLY A 75 18.40 4.51 -2.58
C GLY A 75 17.21 4.04 -3.43
N SER A 76 15.98 4.06 -2.90
CA SER A 76 14.78 3.85 -3.71
C SER A 76 14.53 5.02 -4.66
N ASP A 77 13.82 4.75 -5.75
CA ASP A 77 13.19 5.77 -6.59
C ASP A 77 11.72 5.42 -6.79
N ILE A 78 10.83 6.26 -6.24
CA ILE A 78 9.39 6.00 -6.23
C ILE A 78 8.77 5.93 -7.62
N ARG A 79 9.46 6.44 -8.66
CA ARG A 79 8.98 6.48 -10.04
C ARG A 79 9.20 5.18 -10.80
N THR A 80 10.11 4.32 -10.32
CA THR A 80 10.53 3.10 -11.04
C THR A 80 10.54 1.84 -10.18
N ASP A 81 10.44 1.97 -8.85
CA ASP A 81 10.54 0.84 -7.92
C ASP A 81 9.19 0.18 -7.58
N ILE A 82 8.12 0.54 -8.28
CA ILE A 82 6.79 -0.07 -8.16
C ILE A 82 6.43 -0.69 -9.52
N PRO A 83 5.93 -1.94 -9.56
CA PRO A 83 5.73 -2.68 -10.82
C PRO A 83 4.66 -2.08 -11.74
N GLY A 84 3.79 -1.23 -11.21
CA GLY A 84 2.73 -0.60 -12.00
C GLY A 84 2.15 0.62 -11.29
N TYR A 85 1.84 1.63 -12.10
CA TYR A 85 1.28 2.90 -11.68
C TYR A 85 -0.04 3.13 -12.42
N ARG A 86 -0.96 3.81 -11.75
CA ARG A 86 -2.24 4.25 -12.31
C ARG A 86 -2.28 5.76 -12.35
N ILE A 87 -2.54 6.31 -13.52
CA ILE A 87 -2.65 7.75 -13.76
C ILE A 87 -4.12 8.14 -13.71
N TRP A 88 -4.43 9.11 -12.85
CA TRP A 88 -5.79 9.58 -12.63
C TRP A 88 -5.91 11.06 -13.00
N GLU A 89 -6.89 11.39 -13.84
CA GLU A 89 -7.19 12.77 -14.22
C GLU A 89 -8.69 13.00 -14.06
N ASN A 90 -9.07 14.10 -13.39
CA ASN A 90 -10.46 14.47 -13.15
C ASN A 90 -11.32 13.33 -12.55
N GLY A 91 -10.71 12.48 -11.72
CA GLY A 91 -11.37 11.34 -11.08
C GLY A 91 -11.55 10.10 -11.95
N ALA A 92 -11.01 10.08 -13.18
CA ALA A 92 -11.03 8.93 -14.07
C ALA A 92 -9.62 8.34 -14.26
N LEU A 93 -9.53 7.01 -14.40
CA LEU A 93 -8.29 6.31 -14.76
C LEU A 93 -8.00 6.58 -16.25
N THR A 94 -6.90 7.26 -16.55
CA THR A 94 -6.52 7.64 -17.93
C THR A 94 -5.36 6.83 -18.48
N GLY A 95 -4.58 6.16 -17.62
CA GLY A 95 -3.47 5.32 -18.07
C GLY A 95 -2.90 4.42 -16.98
N GLU A 96 -2.18 3.40 -17.43
CA GLU A 96 -1.35 2.54 -16.59
C GLU A 96 0.05 2.46 -17.20
N VAL A 97 1.08 2.58 -16.38
CA VAL A 97 2.50 2.55 -16.79
C VAL A 97 3.32 1.75 -15.79
N THR A 98 4.44 1.19 -16.22
CA THR A 98 5.40 0.49 -15.34
C THR A 98 6.57 1.39 -14.90
N ASP A 99 6.68 2.58 -15.51
CA ASP A 99 7.64 3.63 -15.16
C ASP A 99 6.90 4.98 -15.17
N ALA A 100 6.88 5.66 -14.02
CA ALA A 100 6.19 6.93 -13.81
C ALA A 100 7.11 8.16 -13.95
N THR A 101 8.33 8.00 -14.48
CA THR A 101 9.33 9.09 -14.59
C THR A 101 8.77 10.29 -15.33
N GLU A 102 8.15 10.07 -16.51
CA GLU A 102 7.55 11.16 -17.30
C GLU A 102 6.42 11.89 -16.55
N VAL A 103 5.68 11.21 -15.69
CA VAL A 103 4.58 11.82 -14.91
C VAL A 103 5.17 12.78 -13.88
N TRP A 104 6.24 12.38 -13.19
CA TRP A 104 6.94 13.23 -12.23
C TRP A 104 7.66 14.40 -12.90
N GLU A 105 8.19 14.22 -14.11
CA GLU A 105 8.78 15.32 -14.87
C GLU A 105 7.75 16.39 -15.27
N LYS A 106 6.53 15.96 -15.63
CA LYS A 106 5.41 16.85 -15.96
C LYS A 106 4.82 17.54 -14.73
N HIS A 107 4.90 16.90 -13.56
CA HIS A 107 4.37 17.41 -12.29
C HIS A 107 5.47 17.40 -11.20
N PRO A 108 6.42 18.35 -11.26
CA PRO A 108 7.53 18.39 -10.31
C PRO A 108 7.10 18.75 -8.87
N ASP A 109 5.85 19.18 -8.68
CA ASP A 109 5.25 19.56 -7.41
C ASP A 109 4.52 18.41 -6.69
N LEU A 110 4.59 17.18 -7.21
CA LEU A 110 3.92 16.04 -6.60
C LEU A 110 4.42 15.77 -5.17
N VAL A 111 3.48 15.64 -4.24
CA VAL A 111 3.69 15.12 -2.89
C VAL A 111 3.24 13.67 -2.88
N SER A 112 4.09 12.76 -2.40
CA SER A 112 3.83 11.32 -2.41
C SER A 112 3.61 10.78 -1.01
N PHE A 113 2.51 10.07 -0.81
CA PHE A 113 2.16 9.43 0.45
C PHE A 113 2.35 7.93 0.30
N LEU A 114 3.23 7.36 1.13
CA LEU A 114 3.34 5.93 1.30
C LEU A 114 2.34 5.50 2.37
N ILE A 115 1.39 4.66 1.99
CA ILE A 115 0.32 4.18 2.86
C ILE A 115 0.58 2.71 3.17
N GLY A 116 0.72 2.36 4.45
CA GLY A 116 1.01 1.01 4.91
C GLY A 116 0.07 -0.03 4.30
N CYS A 117 0.63 -1.20 3.94
CA CYS A 117 -0.10 -2.29 3.31
C CYS A 117 -0.31 -3.47 4.24
N SER A 118 -1.46 -4.12 4.06
CA SER A 118 -1.91 -5.31 4.77
C SER A 118 -1.00 -6.54 4.62
N PHE A 119 -0.10 -6.54 3.62
CA PHE A 119 0.81 -7.66 3.38
C PHE A 119 1.79 -7.91 4.53
N THR A 120 2.01 -6.91 5.39
CA THR A 120 2.91 -7.03 6.55
C THR A 120 2.43 -8.09 7.56
N PHE A 121 1.12 -8.27 7.74
CA PHE A 121 0.60 -9.29 8.67
C PHE A 121 0.39 -10.67 8.03
N GLU A 122 0.47 -10.79 6.70
CA GLU A 122 0.24 -12.07 6.00
C GLU A 122 1.31 -13.11 6.35
N ASN A 123 2.53 -12.67 6.65
CA ASN A 123 3.57 -13.56 7.16
C ASN A 123 3.19 -14.12 8.53
N GLY A 124 2.68 -13.29 9.44
CA GLY A 124 2.24 -13.76 10.75
C GLY A 124 1.07 -14.74 10.66
N LEU A 125 0.16 -14.56 9.69
CA LEU A 125 -0.91 -15.50 9.40
C LEU A 125 -0.36 -16.82 8.86
N THR A 126 0.57 -16.76 7.91
CA THR A 126 1.20 -17.94 7.30
C THR A 126 2.01 -18.75 8.32
N GLU A 127 2.79 -18.07 9.19
CA GLU A 127 3.54 -18.70 10.29
C GLU A 127 2.62 -19.41 11.30
N ALA A 128 1.39 -18.88 11.50
CA ALA A 128 0.37 -19.51 12.33
C ALA A 128 -0.43 -20.62 11.62
N GLY A 129 -0.04 -20.99 10.39
CA GLY A 129 -0.73 -22.00 9.59
C GLY A 129 -2.11 -21.55 9.09
N ILE A 130 -2.34 -20.25 8.96
CA ILE A 130 -3.58 -19.69 8.41
C ILE A 130 -3.38 -19.45 6.91
N PRO A 131 -4.15 -20.10 6.03
CA PRO A 131 -3.92 -20.05 4.60
C PRO A 131 -4.23 -18.66 4.00
N ILE A 132 -3.36 -18.19 3.11
CA ILE A 132 -3.56 -16.95 2.36
C ILE A 132 -3.97 -17.30 0.92
N ARG A 133 -5.28 -17.43 0.72
CA ARG A 133 -5.87 -18.00 -0.50
C ARG A 133 -5.42 -17.35 -1.81
N HIS A 134 -5.23 -16.03 -1.81
CA HIS A 134 -4.82 -15.33 -3.04
C HIS A 134 -3.34 -15.60 -3.39
N GLN A 135 -2.47 -15.78 -2.39
CA GLN A 135 -1.08 -16.21 -2.61
C GLN A 135 -1.03 -17.62 -3.19
N GLU A 136 -1.79 -18.57 -2.63
CA GLU A 136 -1.91 -19.93 -3.17
C GLU A 136 -2.41 -19.96 -4.62
N ALA A 137 -3.27 -19.01 -4.98
CA ALA A 137 -3.82 -18.87 -6.32
C ALA A 137 -2.94 -18.06 -7.29
N GLY A 138 -1.83 -17.48 -6.81
CA GLY A 138 -0.97 -16.59 -7.60
C GLY A 138 -1.70 -15.33 -8.10
N ARG A 139 -2.62 -14.77 -7.30
CA ARG A 139 -3.47 -13.63 -7.68
C ARG A 139 -3.47 -12.55 -6.60
N ASN A 140 -3.93 -11.36 -6.97
CA ASN A 140 -4.10 -10.26 -6.02
C ASN A 140 -5.24 -10.54 -5.03
N VAL A 141 -5.09 -10.02 -3.81
CA VAL A 141 -6.13 -10.05 -2.78
C VAL A 141 -7.40 -9.37 -3.31
N PRO A 142 -8.60 -9.96 -3.13
CA PRO A 142 -9.83 -9.31 -3.53
C PRO A 142 -10.08 -8.08 -2.65
N MET A 143 -10.43 -6.97 -3.29
CA MET A 143 -10.74 -5.70 -2.64
C MET A 143 -12.14 -5.23 -3.04
N TYR A 144 -12.86 -4.66 -2.08
CA TYR A 144 -14.25 -4.24 -2.25
C TYR A 144 -14.44 -2.82 -1.73
N ARG A 145 -15.13 -1.98 -2.50
CA ARG A 145 -15.65 -0.71 -2.01
C ARG A 145 -16.89 -0.98 -1.15
N THR A 146 -16.85 -0.54 0.10
CA THR A 146 -17.96 -0.75 1.05
C THR A 146 -18.97 0.39 0.95
N SER A 147 -20.05 0.32 1.75
CA SER A 147 -20.98 1.44 1.99
C SER A 147 -20.59 2.30 3.21
N LYS A 148 -19.43 2.03 3.84
CA LYS A 148 -18.94 2.78 5.00
C LYS A 148 -18.12 3.96 4.51
N ALA A 149 -18.66 5.16 4.63
CA ALA A 149 -17.96 6.39 4.29
C ALA A 149 -16.76 6.65 5.23
N CYS A 150 -15.64 7.09 4.65
CA CYS A 150 -14.56 7.71 5.41
C CYS A 150 -14.97 9.12 5.86
N ARG A 151 -14.35 9.62 6.92
CA ARG A 151 -14.53 11.00 7.37
C ARG A 151 -13.89 11.95 6.36
N PRO A 152 -14.63 12.85 5.70
CA PRO A 152 -14.11 13.70 4.64
C PRO A 152 -13.09 14.72 5.16
N ALA A 153 -12.25 15.26 4.27
CA ALA A 153 -11.31 16.35 4.55
C ALA A 153 -11.11 17.22 3.31
N GLY A 154 -11.48 18.50 3.40
CA GLY A 154 -11.41 19.42 2.27
C GLY A 154 -12.18 18.87 1.06
N ARG A 155 -11.49 18.76 -0.08
CA ARG A 155 -12.04 18.20 -1.33
C ARG A 155 -12.07 16.66 -1.35
N VAL A 156 -11.42 15.98 -0.40
CA VAL A 156 -11.27 14.52 -0.40
C VAL A 156 -12.38 13.86 0.42
N SER A 157 -13.09 12.94 -0.23
CA SER A 157 -14.14 12.11 0.38
C SER A 157 -14.29 10.79 -0.38
N GLY A 158 -14.84 9.76 0.26
CA GLY A 158 -15.09 8.48 -0.39
C GLY A 158 -15.40 7.37 0.60
N ASP A 159 -15.81 6.22 0.06
CA ASP A 159 -16.07 5.03 0.84
C ASP A 159 -14.80 4.23 1.15
N MET A 160 -14.79 3.57 2.30
CA MET A 160 -13.71 2.68 2.68
C MET A 160 -13.65 1.48 1.73
N VAL A 161 -12.44 1.19 1.23
CA VAL A 161 -12.12 -0.05 0.52
C VAL A 161 -11.54 -1.06 1.52
N VAL A 162 -11.99 -2.31 1.44
CA VAL A 162 -11.52 -3.40 2.30
C VAL A 162 -10.91 -4.50 1.45
N SER A 163 -9.88 -5.18 1.99
CA SER A 163 -9.41 -6.46 1.45
C SER A 163 -10.09 -7.60 2.19
N MET A 164 -10.50 -8.65 1.47
CA MET A 164 -11.12 -9.84 2.05
C MET A 164 -10.16 -11.02 1.99
N ARG A 165 -10.08 -11.76 3.10
CA ARG A 165 -9.34 -13.01 3.18
C ARG A 165 -10.27 -14.08 3.76
N PRO A 166 -10.50 -15.21 3.06
CA PRO A 166 -11.22 -16.32 3.65
C PRO A 166 -10.34 -16.97 4.72
N ILE A 167 -10.83 -17.02 5.96
CA ILE A 167 -10.14 -17.60 7.11
C ILE A 167 -10.99 -18.76 7.64
N PRO A 168 -10.40 -19.94 7.91
CA PRO A 168 -11.14 -21.04 8.54
C PRO A 168 -11.77 -20.58 9.87
N ALA A 169 -13.02 -20.96 10.11
CA ALA A 169 -13.81 -20.47 11.25
C ALA A 169 -13.08 -20.62 12.60
N ALA A 170 -12.40 -21.75 12.81
CA ALA A 170 -11.64 -22.03 14.03
C ALA A 170 -10.40 -21.14 14.21
N GLN A 171 -9.90 -20.50 13.15
CA GLN A 171 -8.70 -19.66 13.15
C GLN A 171 -9.01 -18.16 13.14
N VAL A 172 -10.29 -17.76 13.07
CA VAL A 172 -10.67 -16.33 12.99
C VAL A 172 -10.17 -15.53 14.19
N ALA A 173 -10.33 -16.05 15.42
CA ALA A 173 -9.88 -15.36 16.62
C ALA A 173 -8.35 -15.15 16.63
N GLU A 174 -7.61 -16.16 16.16
CA GLU A 174 -6.15 -16.09 16.05
C GLU A 174 -5.72 -15.11 14.96
N ALA A 175 -6.40 -15.09 13.80
CA ALA A 175 -6.17 -14.12 12.74
C ALA A 175 -6.37 -12.68 13.25
N VAL A 176 -7.42 -12.42 14.04
CA VAL A 176 -7.64 -11.11 14.66
C VAL A 176 -6.48 -10.77 15.60
N ARG A 177 -6.10 -11.67 16.51
CA ARG A 177 -4.99 -11.45 17.45
C ARG A 177 -3.66 -11.16 16.74
N ILE A 178 -3.39 -11.87 15.64
CA ILE A 178 -2.18 -11.67 14.83
C ILE A 178 -2.19 -10.29 14.20
N THR A 179 -3.28 -9.93 13.53
CA THR A 179 -3.40 -8.67 12.77
C THR A 179 -3.48 -7.44 13.65
N ASP A 180 -4.06 -7.54 14.85
CA ASP A 180 -4.18 -6.43 15.81
C ASP A 180 -2.82 -5.91 16.33
N ARG A 181 -1.78 -6.75 16.27
CA ARG A 181 -0.40 -6.35 16.64
C ARG A 181 0.24 -5.34 15.68
N PHE A 182 -0.42 -5.04 14.55
CA PHE A 182 0.12 -4.20 13.49
C PHE A 182 -0.79 -2.98 13.18
N PRO A 183 -1.08 -2.11 14.17
CA PRO A 183 -2.03 -1.00 13.99
C PRO A 183 -1.55 0.03 12.96
N ALA A 184 -0.24 0.15 12.74
CA ALA A 184 0.37 1.06 11.77
C ALA A 184 0.28 0.58 10.30
N VAL A 185 -0.28 -0.62 10.04
CA VAL A 185 -0.44 -1.20 8.70
C VAL A 185 -1.80 -1.91 8.57
N HIS A 186 -2.86 -1.17 8.93
CA HIS A 186 -4.31 -1.51 8.96
C HIS A 186 -4.86 -2.20 10.23
N GLY A 187 -4.04 -2.96 10.97
CA GLY A 187 -4.44 -3.57 12.24
C GLY A 187 -5.60 -4.59 12.13
N ALA A 188 -6.38 -4.72 13.21
CA ALA A 188 -7.48 -5.69 13.30
C ALA A 188 -8.53 -5.55 12.19
N PRO A 189 -9.23 -6.63 11.80
CA PRO A 189 -10.27 -6.59 10.78
C PRO A 189 -11.36 -5.55 11.07
N VAL A 190 -11.88 -4.92 10.02
CA VAL A 190 -12.99 -3.95 10.13
C VAL A 190 -14.37 -4.60 10.05
N HIS A 191 -14.41 -5.88 9.66
CA HIS A 191 -15.61 -6.71 9.58
C HIS A 191 -15.24 -8.19 9.53
N ILE A 192 -16.10 -9.05 10.10
CA ILE A 192 -16.06 -10.51 10.02
C ILE A 192 -17.52 -10.94 9.86
N GLY A 193 -17.83 -11.70 8.81
CA GLY A 193 -19.19 -12.10 8.47
C GLY A 193 -19.44 -12.10 6.97
#